data_AF-A0A3C7VZ81-F1
#
_entry.id   AF-A0A3C7VZ81-F1
#
_cell.length_a   1.000
_cell.length_b   1.000
_cell.length_c   1.000
_cell.angle_alpha   90.00
_cell.angle_beta   90.00
_cell.angle_gamma   90.00
#
_symmetry.space_group_name_H-M   'P 1'
#
loop_
_entity.id
_entity.type
_entity.pdbx_description
1 polymer ?
#
loop_
_entity_poly.entity_id
_entity_poly.type
_entity_poly.pdbx_seq_one_letter_code
_entity_poly.pdbx_strand_id
1 'polypeptide(L)' 'MTEHDTGAVTAWFDGRARLLDMPRSVDERGTLTPLDFPALPFTPRRLFTVGGVPAGTRRGGHGHRHGQQLLLCIEGRIAV' A
#
# COMPACT_ATOMS: atom_id res chain seq x y z
N MET A 1 -8.12 -25.63 -16.09
CA MET A 1 -8.27 -25.05 -17.44
C MET A 1 -9.63 -24.38 -17.46
N THR A 2 -9.76 -23.09 -17.20
CA THR A 2 -8.95 -21.93 -17.58
C THR A 2 -8.66 -21.02 -16.40
N GLU A 3 -7.38 -20.71 -16.18
CA GLU A 3 -6.94 -19.59 -15.37
C GLU A 3 -7.37 -18.30 -16.08
N HIS A 4 -8.16 -17.48 -15.40
CA HIS A 4 -8.35 -16.09 -15.81
C HIS A 4 -7.16 -15.30 -15.26
N ASP A 5 -6.10 -15.21 -16.06
CA ASP A 5 -5.06 -14.21 -15.87
C ASP A 5 -5.70 -12.82 -16.05
N THR A 6 -6.18 -12.27 -14.95
CA THR A 6 -6.55 -10.87 -14.87
C THR A 6 -5.24 -10.12 -14.80
N GLY A 7 -4.68 -9.74 -15.94
CA GLY A 7 -3.47 -8.91 -16.01
C GLY A 7 -3.65 -7.69 -15.10
N ALA A 8 -3.11 -7.79 -13.89
CA ALA A 8 -3.49 -6.89 -12.81
C ALA A 8 -3.00 -5.49 -13.16
N VAL A 9 -3.92 -4.53 -13.25
CA VAL A 9 -3.55 -3.13 -13.37
C VAL A 9 -2.75 -2.76 -12.12
N THR A 10 -1.46 -2.52 -12.28
CA THR A 10 -0.54 -2.16 -11.19
C THR A 10 -0.32 -0.65 -11.09
N ALA A 11 -0.89 0.14 -12.00
CA ALA A 11 -0.72 1.59 -12.04
C ALA A 11 -2.02 2.31 -12.46
N TRP A 12 -2.27 3.46 -11.85
CA TRP A 12 -3.44 4.31 -12.07
C TRP A 12 -3.02 5.77 -12.23
N PHE A 13 -3.89 6.59 -12.83
CA PHE A 13 -3.72 8.05 -12.99
C PHE A 13 -2.40 8.45 -13.66
N ASP A 14 -2.09 7.84 -14.81
CA ASP A 14 -0.82 8.02 -15.55
C ASP A 14 0.42 7.64 -14.72
N GLY A 15 0.29 6.64 -13.85
CA GLY A 15 1.38 6.15 -13.00
C GLY A 15 1.61 6.96 -11.72
N ARG A 16 0.75 7.95 -11.42
CA ARG A 16 0.80 8.71 -10.16
C ARG A 16 0.43 7.86 -8.95
N ALA A 17 -0.37 6.81 -9.14
CA ALA A 17 -0.58 5.77 -8.15
C ALA A 17 -0.13 4.44 -8.73
N ARG A 18 0.55 3.62 -7.94
CA ARG A 18 0.95 2.27 -8.34
C ARG A 18 1.03 1.35 -7.14
N LEU A 19 0.76 0.07 -7.39
CA LEU A 19 1.01 -0.99 -6.43
C LEU A 19 2.53 -1.21 -6.36
N LEU A 20 3.06 -1.31 -5.15
CA LEU A 20 4.45 -1.69 -4.92
C LEU A 20 4.47 -3.13 -4.44
N ASP A 21 5.15 -3.99 -5.18
CA ASP A 21 5.43 -5.35 -4.73
C ASP A 21 6.46 -5.28 -3.61
N MET A 22 6.01 -5.63 -2.42
CA MET A 22 6.84 -5.64 -1.22
C MET A 22 7.35 -7.06 -0.99
N PRO A 23 8.66 -7.25 -0.72
CA PRO A 23 9.18 -8.55 -0.33
C PRO A 23 8.44 -9.05 0.91
N ARG A 24 8.19 -10.36 0.97
CA ARG A 24 7.57 -11.01 2.12
C ARG A 24 8.29 -12.33 2.39
N SER A 25 8.63 -12.54 3.64
CA SER A 25 9.10 -13.82 4.16
C SER A 25 8.02 -14.39 5.05
N VAL A 26 7.53 -15.59 4.74
CA VAL A 26 6.47 -16.27 5.48
C VAL A 26 7.04 -17.54 6.10
N ASP A 27 6.85 -17.70 7.40
CA ASP A 27 7.18 -18.92 8.14
C ASP A 27 6.12 -19.22 9.21
N GLU A 28 6.34 -20.27 10.01
CA GLU A 28 5.41 -20.70 11.07
C GLU A 28 5.11 -19.64 12.14
N ARG A 29 5.96 -18.60 12.26
CA ARG A 29 5.80 -17.49 13.22
C ARG A 29 5.01 -16.32 12.63
N GLY A 30 4.75 -16.33 11.32
CA GLY A 30 3.97 -15.31 10.63
C GLY A 30 4.62 -14.76 9.36
N THR A 31 4.27 -13.52 9.00
CA THR A 31 4.77 -12.82 7.80
C THR A 31 5.62 -11.62 8.19
N LEU A 32 6.86 -11.59 7.72
CA LEU A 32 7.75 -10.43 7.80
C LEU A 32 7.77 -9.72 6.44
N THR A 33 7.42 -8.43 6.42
CA THR A 33 7.47 -7.58 5.23
C THR A 33 8.52 -6.48 5.48
N PRO A 34 9.76 -6.62 4.98
CA PRO A 34 10.77 -5.59 5.19
C PRO A 34 10.47 -4.38 4.30
N LEU A 35 10.83 -3.20 4.80
CA LEU A 35 10.73 -1.94 4.06
C LEU A 35 12.08 -1.23 4.11
N ASP A 36 12.88 -1.42 3.06
CA ASP A 36 14.14 -0.72 2.89
C ASP A 36 13.87 0.66 2.30
N PHE A 37 14.21 1.72 3.05
CA PHE A 37 13.99 3.09 2.59
C PHE A 37 14.65 3.43 1.24
N PRO A 38 15.86 2.93 0.92
CA PRO A 38 16.46 3.14 -0.40
C PRO A 38 15.66 2.52 -1.56
N ALA A 39 14.81 1.53 -1.31
CA ALA A 39 13.98 0.89 -2.34
C ALA A 39 12.71 1.72 -2.66
N LEU A 40 12.39 2.72 -1.84
CA LEU A 40 11.24 3.59 -2.08
C LEU A 40 11.57 4.65 -3.14
N PRO A 41 10.60 5.02 -4.00
CA PRO A 41 10.78 6.05 -5.01
C PRO A 41 10.74 7.49 -4.45
N PHE A 42 10.91 7.63 -3.13
CA PHE A 42 10.98 8.88 -2.39
C PHE A 42 11.68 8.65 -1.05
N THR A 43 12.27 9.70 -0.47
CA THR A 43 12.84 9.64 0.87
C THR A 43 11.74 9.81 1.93
N PRO A 44 11.46 8.82 2.79
CA PRO A 44 10.48 8.98 3.85
C PRO A 44 10.90 10.09 4.83
N ARG A 45 9.97 10.96 5.18
CA ARG A 45 10.18 12.05 6.16
C ARG A 45 9.32 11.93 7.41
N ARG A 46 8.27 11.12 7.35
CA ARG A 46 7.30 10.91 8.42
C ARG A 46 6.66 9.53 8.26
N LEU A 47 6.41 8.87 9.39
CA LEU A 47 5.60 7.67 9.48
C LEU A 47 4.51 7.91 10.52
N PHE A 48 3.31 7.43 10.23
CA PHE A 48 2.20 7.39 11.16
C PHE A 48 1.31 6.20 10.84
N THR A 49 0.56 5.73 11.82
CA THR A 49 -0.43 4.67 11.66
C THR A 49 -1.81 5.21 12.03
N VAL A 50 -2.85 4.61 11.46
CA VAL A 50 -4.24 4.89 11.80
C VAL A 50 -4.87 3.58 12.22
N GLY A 51 -5.25 3.48 13.49
CA GLY A 51 -5.86 2.28 14.08
C GLY A 51 -7.23 2.59 14.70
N GLY A 52 -7.96 1.52 15.06
CA GLY A 52 -9.28 1.65 15.71
C GLY A 52 -10.35 2.27 14.82
N VAL A 53 -10.27 2.05 13.50
CA VAL A 53 -11.22 2.63 12.53
C VAL A 53 -12.44 1.71 12.38
N PRO A 54 -13.67 2.19 12.64
CA PRO A 54 -14.87 1.39 12.42
C PRO A 54 -15.05 0.99 10.96
N ALA A 55 -15.60 -0.21 10.72
CA ALA A 55 -15.90 -0.68 9.37
C ALA A 55 -16.85 0.28 8.63
N GLY A 56 -16.59 0.51 7.34
CA GLY A 56 -17.36 1.45 6.52
C GLY A 56 -16.96 2.92 6.67
N THR A 57 -16.03 3.26 7.58
CA THR A 57 -15.51 4.63 7.71
C THR A 57 -14.81 5.07 6.43
N ARG A 58 -15.16 6.26 5.92
CA ARG A 58 -14.45 6.93 4.82
C ARG A 58 -13.57 8.04 5.35
N ARG A 59 -12.36 8.16 4.80
CA ARG A 59 -11.41 9.26 5.02
C ARG A 59 -10.92 9.76 3.66
N GLY A 60 -10.68 11.07 3.52
CA GLY A 60 -10.23 11.67 2.26
C GLY A 60 -10.92 13.01 1.96
N GLY A 61 -11.22 13.26 0.68
CA GLY A 61 -11.91 14.48 0.22
C GLY A 61 -10.98 15.67 -0.07
N HIS A 62 -9.67 15.43 -0.14
CA HIS A 62 -8.67 16.44 -0.46
C HIS A 62 -7.54 15.83 -1.30
N GLY A 63 -6.74 16.68 -1.93
CA GLY A 63 -5.55 16.29 -2.68
C GLY A 63 -4.31 17.04 -2.21
N HIS A 64 -3.15 16.42 -2.37
CA HIS A 64 -1.87 17.04 -2.09
C HIS A 64 -1.21 17.51 -3.39
N ARG A 65 -0.76 18.78 -3.44
CA ARG A 65 0.03 19.30 -4.58
C ARG A 65 1.45 18.75 -4.60
N HIS A 66 2.01 18.50 -3.42
CA HIS A 66 3.35 17.95 -3.23
C HIS A 66 3.30 16.86 -2.16
N GLY A 67 4.22 15.90 -2.26
CA GLY A 67 4.33 14.77 -1.34
C GLY A 67 4.01 13.45 -2.02
N GLN A 68 4.74 12.40 -1.62
CA GLN A 68 4.52 11.03 -2.03
C GLN A 68 4.24 10.21 -0.77
N GLN A 69 3.30 9.28 -0.85
CA GLN A 69 2.88 8.45 0.28
C GLN A 69 2.88 6.99 -0.15
N LEU A 70 3.33 6.11 0.74
CA LEU A 70 3.07 4.68 0.69
C LEU A 70 1.96 4.38 1.69
N LEU A 71 0.85 3.81 1.22
CA LEU A 71 -0.20 3.28 2.10
C LEU A 71 0.04 1.78 2.27
N LEU A 72 0.21 1.36 3.52
CA LEU A 72 0.33 -0.04 3.89
C LEU A 72 -0.80 -0.39 4.87
N CYS A 73 -1.66 -1.33 4.48
CA CYS A 73 -2.68 -1.89 5.37
C CYS A 73 -2.00 -2.91 6.29
N ILE A 74 -1.72 -2.51 7.54
CA ILE A 74 -1.02 -3.35 8.53
C ILE A 74 -1.94 -4.48 9.02
N GLU A 75 -3.23 -4.19 9.20
CA GLU A 75 -4.25 -5.12 9.67
C GLU A 75 -5.59 -4.79 9.02
N GLY A 76 -6.40 -5.82 8.75
CA GLY A 76 -7.75 -5.67 8.20
C GLY A 76 -7.77 -5.43 6.70
N ARG A 77 -8.74 -4.64 6.22
CA ARG A 77 -8.96 -4.37 4.79
C ARG A 77 -9.35 -2.92 4.58
N ILE A 78 -8.72 -2.28 3.59
CA ILE A 78 -9.10 -0.96 3.10
C ILE A 78 -9.40 -1.02 1.60
N ALA A 79 -10.17 -0.04 1.12
CA ALA A 79 -10.28 0.29 -0.29
C ALA A 79 -9.71 1.70 -0.47
N VAL A 80 -8.96 1.90 -1.56
CA VAL A 80 -8.23 3.13 -1.87
C VAL A 80 -8.60 3.60 -3.26
#